data_AF-A0A7J4E535-F1
#
_entry.id   AF-A0A7J4E535-F1
#
_cell.length_a   1.000
_cell.length_b   1.000
_cell.length_c   1.000
_cell.angle_alpha   90.00
_cell.angle_beta   90.00
_cell.angle_gamma   90.00
#
_symmetry.space_group_name_H-M   'P 1'
#
loop_
_entity.id
_entity.type
_entity.pdbx_description
1 polymer ?
#
loop_
_entity_poly.entity_id
_entity_poly.type
_entity_poly.pdbx_seq_one_letter_code
_entity_poly.pdbx_strand_id
1 'polypeptide(L)'
;TLAKKRYVEVVSQVRRRWECPNCHRRGVKRESVGIWLCKKCGFKFAGGAYVPTTKLGEVAKRSMAKEPVEEGLLVKLERKKAKKGRKGRLKAST
;
A
#
# COMPACT_ATOMS: atom_id res chain seq x y z
N THR A 1 16.26 17.06 -28.27
CA THR A 1 14.88 16.63 -28.53
C THR A 1 14.14 16.40 -27.22
N LEU A 2 12.81 16.51 -27.22
CA LEU A 2 11.96 16.26 -26.05
C LEU A 2 12.19 14.86 -25.46
N ALA A 3 12.41 13.86 -26.33
CA ALA A 3 12.73 12.48 -25.94
C ALA A 3 13.99 12.38 -25.06
N LYS A 4 15.07 13.09 -25.41
CA LYS A 4 16.30 13.12 -24.61
C LYS A 4 16.06 13.71 -23.21
N LYS A 5 15.26 14.78 -23.12
CA LYS A 5 14.91 15.41 -21.82
C LYS A 5 14.14 14.43 -20.91
N ARG A 6 13.10 13.78 -21.45
CA ARG A 6 12.30 12.77 -20.73
C ARG A 6 13.14 11.56 -20.30
N TYR A 7 14.04 11.10 -21.16
CA TYR A 7 14.95 9.99 -20.84
C TYR A 7 15.85 10.33 -19.65
N VAL A 8 16.49 11.50 -19.67
CA VAL A 8 17.36 11.95 -18.57
C VAL A 8 16.58 12.03 -17.27
N GLU A 9 15.36 12.57 -17.30
CA GLU A 9 14.49 12.65 -16.14
C GLU A 9 14.20 11.26 -15.56
N VAL A 10 13.74 10.32 -16.37
CA VAL A 10 13.42 8.94 -15.93
C VAL A 10 14.66 8.24 -15.37
N VAL A 11 15.80 8.33 -16.07
CA VAL A 11 17.05 7.70 -15.62
C VAL A 11 17.57 8.32 -14.33
N SER A 12 17.40 9.64 -14.15
CA SER A 12 17.77 10.32 -12.91
C SER A 12 16.95 9.81 -11.71
N GLN A 13 15.66 9.55 -11.91
CA GLN A 13 14.77 9.00 -10.88
C GLN A 13 15.17 7.57 -10.50
N VAL A 14 15.52 6.73 -11.49
CA VAL A 14 16.01 5.36 -11.24
C VAL A 14 17.29 5.36 -10.42
N ARG A 15 18.22 6.30 -10.71
CA ARG A 15 19.52 6.41 -10.04
C ARG A 15 19.45 7.06 -8.66
N ARG A 16 18.34 7.73 -8.32
CA ARG A 16 18.13 8.34 -7.02
C ARG A 16 18.21 7.28 -5.92
N ARG A 17 18.78 7.63 -4.76
CA ARG A 17 18.80 6.73 -3.60
C ARG A 17 17.43 6.73 -2.93
N TRP A 18 16.73 5.61 -3.04
CA TRP A 18 15.42 5.41 -2.44
C TRP A 18 15.53 4.76 -1.06
N GLU A 19 14.53 5.04 -0.23
CA GLU A 19 14.38 4.48 1.10
C GLU A 19 13.83 3.05 1.04
N CYS A 20 14.39 2.17 1.88
CA CYS A 20 13.95 0.79 1.97
C CYS A 20 12.74 0.67 2.91
N PRO A 21 11.66 -0.03 2.52
CA PRO A 21 10.48 -0.20 3.37
C PRO A 21 10.71 -1.06 4.63
N ASN A 22 11.82 -1.79 4.69
CA ASN A 22 12.15 -2.65 5.84
C ASN A 22 13.13 -1.92 6.78
N CYS A 23 14.33 -1.58 6.29
CA CYS A 23 15.39 -1.00 7.14
C CYS A 23 15.45 0.54 7.14
N HIS A 24 14.58 1.24 6.40
CA HIS A 24 14.51 2.70 6.31
C HIS A 24 15.81 3.40 5.88
N ARG A 25 16.81 2.64 5.42
CA ARG A 25 18.06 3.18 4.88
C ARG A 25 17.96 3.45 3.39
N ARG A 26 18.61 4.53 2.96
CA ARG A 26 18.72 4.93 1.55
C ARG A 26 19.79 4.09 0.84
N GLY A 27 19.39 2.94 0.31
CA GLY A 27 20.30 1.95 -0.29
C GLY A 27 19.65 1.02 -1.30
N VAL A 28 18.45 1.36 -1.76
CA VAL A 28 17.70 0.57 -2.74
C VAL A 28 18.26 0.81 -4.14
N LYS A 29 18.49 -0.26 -4.90
CA LYS A 29 18.85 -0.24 -6.32
C LYS A 29 17.89 -1.12 -7.12
N ARG A 30 17.73 -0.79 -8.40
CA ARG A 30 16.96 -1.60 -9.35
C ARG A 30 17.76 -2.84 -9.71
N GLU A 31 17.13 -4.01 -9.63
CA GLU A 31 17.71 -5.28 -10.06
C GLU A 31 17.21 -5.64 -11.47
N SER A 32 15.91 -5.56 -11.69
CA SER A 32 15.27 -5.74 -13.00
C SER A 32 14.04 -4.84 -13.17
N VAL A 33 13.29 -4.99 -14.26
CA VAL A 33 12.07 -4.19 -14.47
C VAL A 33 11.05 -4.53 -13.39
N GLY A 34 10.72 -3.54 -12.54
CA GLY A 34 9.75 -3.72 -11.46
C GLY A 34 10.29 -4.40 -10.19
N ILE A 35 11.54 -4.88 -10.19
CA ILE A 35 12.17 -5.52 -9.01
C ILE A 35 13.27 -4.62 -8.45
N TRP A 36 13.17 -4.36 -7.14
CA TRP A 36 14.06 -3.51 -6.40
C TRP A 36 14.69 -4.26 -5.23
N LEU A 37 16.00 -4.07 -5.03
CA LEU A 37 16.80 -4.72 -4.00
C LEU A 37 17.45 -3.68 -3.10
N CYS A 38 17.31 -3.84 -1.79
CA CYS A 38 18.10 -3.08 -0.84
C CYS A 38 19.48 -3.70 -0.62
N LYS A 39 20.55 -2.96 -0.94
CA LYS A 39 21.92 -3.44 -0.73
C LYS A 39 22.33 -3.60 0.74
N LYS A 40 21.58 -3.00 1.67
CA LYS A 40 21.92 -3.01 3.10
C LYS A 40 21.32 -4.20 3.84
N CYS A 41 20.06 -4.54 3.58
CA CYS A 41 19.37 -5.65 4.26
C CYS A 41 19.03 -6.83 3.34
N GLY A 42 19.33 -6.75 2.04
CA GLY A 42 19.02 -7.83 1.08
C GLY A 42 17.55 -7.94 0.69
N PHE A 43 16.68 -7.06 1.20
CA PHE A 43 15.24 -7.13 0.92
C PHE A 43 14.93 -6.83 -0.55
N LYS A 44 14.30 -7.81 -1.23
CA LYS A 44 13.78 -7.68 -2.59
C LYS A 44 12.28 -7.40 -2.54
N PHE A 45 11.82 -6.43 -3.33
CA PHE A 45 10.42 -6.09 -3.40
C PHE A 45 9.99 -5.66 -4.80
N ALA A 46 8.70 -5.84 -5.06
CA ALA A 46 8.05 -5.39 -6.28
C ALA A 46 7.70 -3.89 -6.17
N GLY A 47 7.94 -3.16 -7.25
CA GLY A 47 7.69 -1.74 -7.37
C GLY A 47 7.36 -1.33 -8.80
N GLY A 48 7.40 -0.03 -9.08
CA GLY A 48 7.26 0.46 -10.45
C GLY A 48 8.47 0.13 -11.33
N ALA A 49 8.29 0.26 -12.64
CA ALA A 49 9.34 -0.03 -13.62
C ALA A 49 10.59 0.86 -13.45
N TYR A 50 10.38 2.14 -13.13
CA TYR A 50 11.44 3.17 -13.00
C TYR A 50 11.52 3.84 -11.62
N VAL A 51 10.46 3.72 -10.81
CA VAL A 51 10.41 4.21 -9.42
C VAL A 51 9.95 3.10 -8.49
N PRO A 52 10.51 2.93 -7.28
CA PRO A 52 10.14 1.82 -6.40
C PRO A 52 8.69 1.89 -5.91
N THR A 53 8.20 3.10 -5.66
CA THR A 53 6.82 3.34 -5.22
C THR A 53 6.11 4.21 -6.24
N THR A 54 4.98 3.72 -6.76
CA THR A 54 4.10 4.47 -7.66
C THR A 54 2.91 5.01 -6.89
N LYS A 55 2.35 6.14 -7.33
CA LYS A 55 1.14 6.72 -6.72
C LYS A 55 -0.03 5.72 -6.68
N LEU A 56 -0.21 4.96 -7.76
CA LEU A 56 -1.21 3.88 -7.82
C LEU A 56 -0.92 2.76 -6.82
N GLY A 57 0.35 2.38 -6.66
CA GLY A 57 0.76 1.39 -5.67
C GLY A 57 0.51 1.83 -4.23
N GLU A 58 0.69 3.12 -3.92
CA GLU A 58 0.33 3.67 -2.61
C GLU A 58 -1.18 3.64 -2.35
N VAL A 59 -1.98 4.02 -3.35
CA VAL A 59 -3.44 3.96 -3.26
C VAL A 59 -3.92 2.53 -3.05
N ALA A 60 -3.37 1.56 -3.80
CA ALA A 60 -3.68 0.15 -3.65
C ALA A 60 -3.36 -0.36 -2.24
N LYS A 61 -2.18 -0.02 -1.70
CA LYS A 61 -1.80 -0.36 -0.31
C LYS A 61 -2.79 0.22 0.70
N ARG A 62 -3.23 1.47 0.51
CA ARG A 62 -4.21 2.12 1.39
C ARG A 62 -5.59 1.48 1.30
N SER A 63 -6.03 1.05 0.12
CA SER A 63 -7.31 0.36 -0.03
C SER A 63 -7.29 -1.02 0.62
N MET A 64 -6.17 -1.75 0.52
CA MET A 64 -6.03 -3.07 1.15
C MET A 64 -5.92 -2.98 2.67
N ALA A 65 -5.22 -1.97 3.20
CA ALA A 65 -5.07 -1.77 4.64
C ALA A 65 -6.38 -1.42 5.39
N LYS A 66 -7.48 -1.14 4.67
CA LYS A 66 -8.78 -0.82 5.29
C LYS A 66 -9.54 -2.03 5.83
N GLU A 67 -9.10 -3.26 5.56
CA GLU A 67 -9.82 -4.46 6.01
C GLU A 67 -8.89 -5.47 6.69
N PRO A 68 -8.93 -5.65 8.03
CA PRO A 68 -8.86 -6.99 8.61
C PRO A 68 -10.18 -7.68 8.25
N VAL A 69 -10.19 -8.38 7.13
CA VAL A 69 -11.42 -8.89 6.49
C VAL A 69 -12.17 -9.89 7.40
N GLU A 70 -11.47 -10.60 8.29
CA GLU A 70 -12.08 -11.59 9.18
C GLU A 70 -12.61 -10.99 10.51
N GLU A 71 -11.84 -10.15 11.19
CA GLU A 71 -12.27 -9.54 12.46
C GLU A 71 -13.31 -8.43 12.26
N GLY A 72 -13.21 -7.66 11.16
CA GLY A 72 -14.12 -6.55 10.89
C GLY A 72 -15.56 -6.98 10.55
N LEU A 73 -15.76 -8.19 10.03
CA LEU A 73 -17.06 -8.67 9.57
C LEU A 73 -17.93 -9.21 10.71
N LEU A 74 -17.31 -9.89 11.68
CA LEU A 74 -17.98 -10.34 12.90
C LEU A 74 -18.48 -9.16 13.74
N VAL A 75 -17.65 -8.13 13.94
CA VAL A 75 -18.03 -6.91 14.67
C VAL A 75 -19.19 -6.17 13.97
N LYS A 76 -19.22 -6.15 12.62
CA LYS A 76 -20.34 -5.57 11.84
C LYS A 76 -21.64 -6.36 12.05
N LEU A 77 -21.58 -7.69 12.17
CA LEU A 77 -22.75 -8.54 12.43
C LEU A 77 -23.27 -8.41 13.87
N GLU A 78 -22.38 -8.36 14.86
CA GLU A 78 -22.74 -8.16 16.27
C GLU A 78 -23.42 -6.80 16.50
N ARG A 79 -22.86 -5.73 15.91
CA ARG A 79 -23.47 -4.39 15.93
C ARG A 79 -24.87 -4.36 15.31
N LYS A 80 -25.13 -5.16 14.26
CA LYS A 80 -26.46 -5.29 13.64
C LYS A 80 -27.44 -6.03 14.56
N LYS A 81 -27.01 -7.10 15.23
CA LYS A 81 -27.83 -7.85 16.20
C LYS A 81 -28.24 -6.95 17.39
N ALA A 82 -27.29 -6.19 17.94
CA ALA A 82 -27.56 -5.25 19.04
C ALA A 82 -28.59 -4.16 18.68
N LYS A 83 -28.51 -3.60 17.46
CA LYS A 83 -29.49 -2.61 16.97
C LYS A 83 -30.88 -3.21 16.73
N LYS A 84 -30.96 -4.47 16.28
CA LYS A 84 -32.24 -5.17 16.09
C LYS A 84 -32.93 -5.48 17.42
N GLY A 85 -32.16 -5.87 18.44
CA GLY A 85 -32.67 -6.08 19.81
C GLY A 85 -33.24 -4.81 20.45
N ARG A 86 -32.57 -3.65 20.27
CA ARG A 86 -33.07 -2.36 20.77
C ARG A 86 -34.37 -1.91 20.09
N LYS A 87 -34.52 -2.14 18.77
CA LYS A 87 -35.78 -1.88 18.05
C LYS A 87 -36.92 -2.83 18.43
N GLY A 88 -36.63 -4.08 18.80
CA GLY A 88 -37.63 -5.02 19.31
C GLY A 88 -38.19 -4.60 20.67
N ARG A 89 -37.33 -4.09 21.56
CA ARG A 89 -37.71 -3.69 22.93
C ARG A 89 -38.58 -2.42 22.97
N LEU A 90 -38.34 -1.45 22.10
CA LEU A 90 -39.18 -0.23 21.99
C LEU A 90 -40.56 -0.49 21.36
N LYS A 91 -40.73 -1.56 20.57
CA LYS A 91 -42.00 -1.93 19.93
C LYS A 91 -42.91 -2.79 20.82
N ALA A 92 -42.40 -3.31 21.93
CA ALA A 92 -43.16 -4.11 22.89
C ALA A 92 -43.66 -3.27 24.09
N SER A 93 -43.35 -1.98 24.11
CA SER A 93 -43.69 -1.02 25.16
C SER A 93 -44.62 0.09 24.68
N THR A 94 -45.32 -0.13 23.55
CA THR A 94 -46.37 0.74 23.00
C THR A 94 -47.55 -0.14 22.63
#